data_AF-B4FM23-F1
#
_entry.id   AF-B4FM23-F1
#
_cell.length_a   1.000
_cell.length_b   1.000
_cell.length_c   1.000
_cell.angle_alpha   90.00
_cell.angle_beta   90.00
_cell.angle_gamma   90.00
#
_symmetry.space_group_name_H-M   'P 1'
#
loop_
_entity.id
_entity.type
_entity.pdbx_description
1 polymer ?
#
loop_
_entity_poly.entity_id
_entity_poly.type
_entity_poly.pdbx_seq_one_letter_code
_entity_poly.pdbx_strand_id
1 'polypeptide(L)'
;MAAANLLSRSLLPTPNTIRTSHPTPRSPAVVSFPRRRARLSVCASVSMASPSPPPQPAAAGVPKHCFRRGADGYLYCEGVRVEDAMAAAERSPFYLYSKLQILRNFAAYRDALQGLRSIVGYAVKANNNLPVLRVLRELGCGAVLVSGNELRLALQAGFDPARCGSCS
;
A
#
# COMPACT_ATOMS: atom_id res chain seq x y z
N MET A 1 -6.04 -29.15 -70.58
CA MET A 1 -7.16 -28.30 -70.12
C MET A 1 -6.77 -27.85 -68.72
N ALA A 2 -6.32 -26.61 -68.47
CA ALA A 2 -7.06 -25.33 -68.50
C ALA A 2 -8.08 -25.23 -67.34
N ALA A 3 -8.21 -24.13 -66.58
CA ALA A 3 -7.39 -22.91 -66.38
C ALA A 3 -7.95 -22.09 -65.18
N ALA A 4 -7.24 -21.03 -64.73
CA ALA A 4 -7.77 -19.90 -63.92
C ALA A 4 -8.26 -20.22 -62.48
N ASN A 5 -8.26 -19.32 -61.48
CA ASN A 5 -7.78 -17.94 -61.28
C ASN A 5 -7.67 -17.70 -59.73
N LEU A 6 -7.06 -16.66 -59.15
CA LEU A 6 -6.39 -15.45 -59.63
C LEU A 6 -5.26 -15.06 -58.62
N LEU A 7 -4.86 -13.78 -58.57
CA LEU A 7 -3.90 -13.15 -57.65
C LEU A 7 -4.43 -11.81 -57.14
N SER A 8 -3.92 -11.32 -56.00
CA SER A 8 -3.73 -9.87 -55.81
C SER A 8 -2.63 -9.53 -54.79
N ARG A 9 -1.60 -8.86 -55.30
CA ARG A 9 -0.58 -8.08 -54.58
C ARG A 9 -0.60 -6.66 -55.15
N SER A 10 -0.54 -5.63 -54.33
CA SER A 10 -0.02 -4.28 -54.64
C SER A 10 0.08 -3.53 -53.30
N LEU A 11 1.25 -3.14 -52.78
CA LEU A 11 2.24 -2.15 -53.25
C LEU A 11 1.80 -0.68 -53.09
N LEU A 12 2.76 0.11 -52.59
CA LEU A 12 2.67 1.49 -52.06
C LEU A 12 2.38 2.55 -53.13
N PRO A 13 2.12 3.81 -52.72
CA PRO A 13 3.19 4.81 -52.91
C PRO A 13 3.38 5.84 -51.77
N THR A 14 4.59 6.38 -51.67
CA THR A 14 4.95 7.63 -50.96
C THR A 14 4.86 8.83 -51.91
N PRO A 15 4.78 10.09 -51.42
CA PRO A 15 5.91 11.02 -51.69
C PRO A 15 6.19 12.16 -50.68
N ASN A 16 7.50 12.44 -50.49
CA ASN A 16 8.24 13.71 -50.32
C ASN A 16 7.68 15.00 -49.64
N THR A 17 8.37 15.42 -48.56
CA THR A 17 9.29 16.59 -48.43
C THR A 17 8.84 18.03 -48.82
N ILE A 18 9.07 19.03 -47.92
CA ILE A 18 9.83 20.31 -48.17
C ILE A 18 9.82 21.34 -46.98
N ARG A 19 11.03 21.84 -46.62
CA ARG A 19 11.48 23.17 -46.04
C ARG A 19 10.99 23.80 -44.70
N THR A 20 11.96 23.93 -43.78
CA THR A 20 12.50 25.15 -43.09
C THR A 20 11.58 26.22 -42.45
N SER A 21 11.81 26.56 -41.16
CA SER A 21 12.58 27.78 -40.78
C SER A 21 12.68 28.10 -39.26
N HIS A 22 13.92 28.37 -38.81
CA HIS A 22 14.40 29.27 -37.73
C HIS A 22 13.95 29.22 -36.24
N PRO A 23 14.84 29.66 -35.30
CA PRO A 23 14.65 29.54 -33.85
C PRO A 23 14.25 30.86 -33.16
N THR A 24 13.68 30.77 -31.95
CA THR A 24 13.83 31.82 -30.91
C THR A 24 13.86 31.21 -29.50
N PRO A 25 14.72 31.70 -28.58
CA PRO A 25 14.64 31.38 -27.16
C PRO A 25 13.68 32.36 -26.44
N ARG A 26 13.01 31.91 -25.38
CA ARG A 26 12.37 32.81 -24.41
C ARG A 26 13.02 32.67 -23.04
N SER A 27 13.57 33.79 -22.56
CA SER A 27 14.32 33.91 -21.31
C SER A 27 13.45 33.70 -20.06
N PRO A 28 14.06 33.31 -18.92
CA PRO A 28 13.41 33.32 -17.62
C PRO A 28 13.32 34.74 -17.05
N ALA A 29 12.25 35.07 -16.32
CA ALA A 29 12.19 36.31 -15.54
C ALA A 29 11.25 36.23 -14.31
N VAL A 30 11.87 36.28 -13.14
CA VAL A 30 11.44 37.03 -11.94
C VAL A 30 10.08 36.68 -11.30
N VAL A 31 10.15 35.91 -10.21
CA VAL A 31 9.17 35.96 -9.12
C VAL A 31 9.60 37.04 -8.13
N SER A 32 8.74 38.03 -7.87
CA SER A 32 8.98 39.11 -6.90
C SER A 32 7.77 39.29 -5.98
N PHE A 33 7.94 39.01 -4.68
CA PHE A 33 6.95 39.32 -3.64
C PHE A 33 7.63 39.92 -2.39
N PRO A 34 7.65 41.26 -2.26
CA PRO A 34 8.12 41.91 -1.04
C PRO A 34 6.98 42.27 -0.08
N ARG A 35 7.14 41.79 1.16
CA ARG A 35 6.81 42.47 2.44
C ARG A 35 5.36 42.87 2.76
N ARG A 36 4.77 42.02 3.61
CA ARG A 36 4.20 42.36 4.94
C ARG A 36 3.93 43.84 5.23
N ARG A 37 2.69 44.16 5.63
CA ARG A 37 2.44 44.96 6.84
C ARG A 37 1.42 44.25 7.73
N ALA A 38 1.71 44.24 9.03
CA ALA A 38 0.89 43.56 10.03
C ALA A 38 -0.29 44.43 10.48
N ARG A 39 -1.31 43.79 11.04
CA ARG A 39 -2.11 44.36 12.12
C ARG A 39 -2.12 43.37 13.29
N LEU A 40 -1.65 43.82 14.44
CA LEU A 40 -1.79 43.11 15.71
C LEU A 40 -3.22 43.32 16.22
N SER A 41 -3.81 42.27 16.78
CA SER A 41 -4.95 42.33 17.68
C SER A 41 -4.61 41.44 18.88
N VAL A 42 -4.70 42.00 20.08
CA VAL A 42 -4.42 41.33 21.35
C VAL A 42 -5.74 41.13 22.11
N CYS A 43 -5.71 40.36 23.21
CA CYS A 43 -6.79 40.00 24.14
C CYS A 43 -7.57 38.72 23.76
N ALA A 44 -7.84 37.78 24.67
CA ALA A 44 -7.40 37.62 26.07
C ALA A 44 -7.41 36.13 26.46
N SER A 45 -6.81 35.78 27.61
CA SER A 45 -6.69 34.42 28.12
C SER A 45 -7.78 34.05 29.14
N VAL A 46 -8.24 32.80 29.10
CA VAL A 46 -8.83 32.12 30.26
C VAL A 46 -8.23 30.71 30.32
N SER A 47 -7.60 30.37 31.45
CA SER A 47 -7.17 29.00 31.73
C SER A 47 -8.34 28.22 32.30
N MET A 48 -8.91 27.31 31.51
CA MET A 48 -9.75 26.24 32.03
C MET A 48 -8.92 24.96 31.96
N ALA A 49 -8.42 24.51 33.11
CA ALA A 49 -7.71 23.25 33.21
C ALA A 49 -8.71 22.11 32.95
N SER A 50 -8.68 21.55 31.75
CA SER A 50 -9.37 20.29 31.47
C SER A 50 -8.82 19.21 32.41
N PRO A 51 -9.66 18.39 33.06
CA PRO A 51 -9.17 17.29 33.89
C PRO A 51 -8.33 16.36 33.01
N SER A 52 -7.07 16.18 33.41
CA SER A 52 -6.19 15.18 32.81
C SER A 52 -6.92 13.83 32.80
N PRO A 53 -6.94 13.08 31.68
CA PRO A 53 -7.54 11.76 31.68
C PRO A 53 -6.91 10.92 32.81
N PRO A 54 -7.69 10.03 33.47
CA PRO A 54 -7.13 9.17 34.50
C PRO A 54 -5.91 8.44 33.95
N PRO A 55 -4.88 8.18 34.76
CA PRO A 55 -3.64 7.58 34.29
C PRO A 55 -3.97 6.28 33.57
N GLN A 56 -3.86 6.32 32.24
CA GLN A 56 -4.02 5.13 31.42
C GLN A 56 -3.03 4.10 31.96
N PRO A 57 -3.47 2.89 32.34
CA PRO A 57 -2.61 1.93 33.01
C PRO A 57 -1.37 1.75 32.14
N ALA A 58 -0.21 2.12 32.71
CA ALA A 58 1.00 2.39 31.95
C ALA A 58 1.23 1.26 30.95
N ALA A 59 1.23 1.61 29.66
CA ALA A 59 1.23 0.64 28.58
C ALA A 59 2.50 -0.22 28.69
N ALA A 60 2.38 -1.38 29.34
CA ALA A 60 3.44 -2.36 29.48
C ALA A 60 3.93 -2.67 28.08
N GLY A 61 5.16 -2.23 27.79
CA GLY A 61 5.54 -1.78 26.45
C GLY A 61 5.12 -2.77 25.37
N VAL A 62 4.25 -2.32 24.45
CA VAL A 62 3.70 -3.16 23.38
C VAL A 62 4.86 -3.91 22.72
N PRO A 63 4.90 -5.24 22.76
CA PRO A 63 6.04 -5.99 22.25
C PRO A 63 6.17 -5.68 20.76
N LYS A 64 7.29 -5.02 20.39
CA LYS A 64 7.55 -4.54 19.03
C LYS A 64 7.51 -5.65 17.97
N HIS A 65 7.72 -6.89 18.42
CA HIS A 65 7.77 -8.08 17.58
C HIS A 65 6.91 -9.20 18.19
N CYS A 66 6.22 -9.94 17.34
CA CYS A 66 5.43 -11.12 17.69
C CYS A 66 6.28 -12.36 18.00
N PHE A 67 7.56 -12.33 17.60
CA PHE A 67 8.56 -13.30 17.99
C PHE A 67 9.30 -12.83 19.24
N ARG A 68 9.37 -13.69 20.27
CA ARG A 68 10.02 -13.39 21.54
C ARG A 68 10.83 -14.58 22.03
N ARG A 69 12.04 -14.34 22.54
CA ARG A 69 12.83 -15.35 23.24
C ARG A 69 12.33 -15.49 24.68
N GLY A 70 12.05 -16.70 25.13
CA GLY A 70 11.67 -17.01 26.51
C GLY A 70 12.90 -17.09 27.44
N ALA A 71 12.65 -17.19 28.76
CA ALA A 71 13.70 -17.30 29.78
C ALA A 71 14.38 -18.68 29.78
N ASP A 72 13.66 -19.68 29.30
CA ASP A 72 14.09 -21.03 28.90
C ASP A 72 15.00 -21.05 27.67
N GLY A 73 15.16 -19.91 26.99
CA GLY A 73 16.10 -19.73 25.88
C GLY A 73 15.51 -19.98 24.48
N TYR A 74 14.34 -20.62 24.39
CA TYR A 74 13.63 -20.93 23.15
C TYR A 74 12.97 -19.71 22.50
N LEU A 75 12.67 -19.79 21.21
CA LEU A 75 11.94 -18.76 20.46
C LEU A 75 10.44 -19.09 20.38
N TYR A 76 9.60 -18.10 20.66
CA TYR A 76 8.15 -18.22 20.68
C TYR A 76 7.49 -17.27 19.67
N CYS A 77 6.39 -17.71 19.05
CA CYS A 77 5.49 -16.92 18.22
C CYS A 77 4.06 -17.10 18.74
N GLU A 78 3.37 -16.02 19.16
CA GLU A 78 2.03 -16.08 19.77
C GLU A 78 1.87 -17.05 20.97
N GLY A 79 2.97 -17.42 21.63
CA GLY A 79 2.99 -18.40 22.73
C GLY A 79 3.27 -19.84 22.31
N VAL A 80 3.34 -20.13 21.01
CA VAL A 80 3.79 -21.42 20.45
C VAL A 80 5.31 -21.39 20.30
N ARG A 81 6.03 -22.46 20.72
CA ARG A 81 7.47 -22.56 20.45
C ARG A 81 7.69 -22.75 18.96
N VAL A 82 8.67 -22.04 18.40
CA VAL A 82 8.97 -22.15 16.97
C VAL A 82 9.36 -23.59 16.60
N GLU A 83 10.08 -24.31 17.48
CA GLU A 83 10.44 -25.73 17.29
C GLU A 83 9.22 -26.66 17.15
N ASP A 84 8.17 -26.47 17.96
CA ASP A 84 6.92 -27.25 17.83
C ASP A 84 6.28 -26.99 16.46
N ALA A 85 6.33 -25.75 15.97
CA ALA A 85 5.87 -25.39 14.63
C ALA A 85 6.81 -25.92 13.52
N MET A 86 8.12 -26.08 13.77
CA MET A 86 9.04 -26.75 12.83
C MET A 86 8.67 -28.23 12.69
N ALA A 87 8.40 -28.92 13.81
CA ALA A 87 8.01 -30.32 13.82
C ALA A 87 6.68 -30.55 13.08
N ALA A 88 5.71 -29.65 13.26
CA ALA A 88 4.42 -29.70 12.58
C ALA A 88 4.48 -29.31 11.08
N ALA A 89 5.54 -28.66 10.62
CA ALA A 89 5.67 -28.23 9.22
C ALA A 89 6.09 -29.37 8.25
N GLU A 90 6.54 -30.51 8.79
CA GLU A 90 7.06 -31.72 8.08
C GLU A 90 8.27 -31.50 7.16
N ARG A 91 8.48 -30.29 6.63
CA ARG A 91 9.47 -29.95 5.61
C ARG A 91 10.08 -28.57 5.90
N SER A 92 11.39 -28.47 5.79
CA SER A 92 12.15 -27.21 5.88
C SER A 92 12.72 -26.83 4.51
N PRO A 93 12.87 -25.52 4.20
CA PRO A 93 12.46 -24.36 4.98
C PRO A 93 10.94 -24.11 4.91
N PHE A 94 10.39 -23.43 5.93
CA PHE A 94 8.99 -22.99 5.98
C PHE A 94 8.89 -21.54 6.47
N TYR A 95 7.74 -20.90 6.24
CA TYR A 95 7.44 -19.55 6.72
C TYR A 95 6.37 -19.59 7.81
N LEU A 96 6.65 -18.99 8.97
CA LEU A 96 5.71 -18.83 10.08
C LEU A 96 5.22 -17.38 10.16
N TYR A 97 3.90 -17.19 10.15
CA TYR A 97 3.27 -15.87 10.23
C TYR A 97 2.42 -15.75 11.49
N SER A 98 2.55 -14.63 12.20
CA SER A 98 1.67 -14.26 13.31
C SER A 98 0.40 -13.60 12.78
N LYS A 99 -0.76 -14.25 12.93
CA LYS A 99 -2.07 -13.66 12.58
C LYS A 99 -2.35 -12.44 13.46
N LEU A 100 -2.06 -12.52 14.76
CA LEU A 100 -2.26 -11.44 15.71
C LEU A 100 -1.43 -10.20 15.38
N GLN A 101 -0.22 -10.36 14.84
CA GLN A 101 0.58 -9.23 14.38
C GLN A 101 -0.02 -8.56 13.14
N ILE A 102 -0.54 -9.34 12.18
CA ILE A 102 -1.23 -8.80 11.00
C ILE A 102 -2.46 -7.99 11.45
N LEU A 103 -3.27 -8.53 12.37
CA LEU A 103 -4.41 -7.85 12.97
C LEU A 103 -4.02 -6.53 13.65
N ARG A 104 -2.98 -6.55 14.48
CA ARG A 104 -2.46 -5.35 15.18
C ARG A 104 -1.94 -4.29 14.22
N ASN A 105 -1.17 -4.69 13.21
CA ASN A 105 -0.63 -3.77 12.21
C ASN A 105 -1.75 -3.08 11.42
N PHE A 106 -2.76 -3.84 10.99
CA PHE A 106 -3.92 -3.28 10.29
C PHE A 106 -4.74 -2.35 11.19
N ALA A 107 -5.00 -2.73 12.44
CA ALA A 107 -5.69 -1.88 13.41
C ALA A 107 -4.95 -0.55 13.61
N ALA A 108 -3.63 -0.55 13.76
CA ALA A 108 -2.84 0.67 13.89
C ALA A 108 -2.99 1.61 12.67
N TYR A 109 -3.01 1.09 11.44
CA TYR A 109 -3.27 1.90 10.24
C TYR A 109 -4.70 2.45 10.20
N ARG A 110 -5.70 1.61 10.50
CA ARG A 110 -7.10 2.02 10.57
C ARG A 110 -7.30 3.12 11.62
N ASP A 111 -6.69 2.97 12.78
CA ASP A 111 -6.87 3.85 13.94
C ASP A 111 -6.16 5.19 13.71
N ALA A 112 -5.00 5.20 13.05
CA ALA A 112 -4.32 6.41 12.59
C ALA A 112 -5.07 7.19 11.47
N LEU A 113 -6.01 6.53 10.78
CA LEU A 113 -6.84 7.11 9.71
C LEU A 113 -8.28 7.43 10.16
N GLN A 114 -8.60 7.28 11.45
CA GLN A 114 -9.93 7.63 11.97
C GLN A 114 -10.27 9.10 11.72
N GLY A 115 -11.52 9.36 11.34
CA GLY A 115 -12.01 10.68 10.95
C GLY A 115 -11.79 11.05 9.48
N LEU A 116 -11.01 10.28 8.72
CA LEU A 116 -10.82 10.48 7.27
C LEU A 116 -11.68 9.53 6.44
N ARG A 117 -12.15 10.00 5.27
CA ARG A 117 -12.76 9.14 4.25
C ARG A 117 -11.67 8.41 3.47
N SER A 118 -11.12 7.37 4.07
CA SER A 118 -9.99 6.60 3.53
C SER A 118 -10.21 5.09 3.63
N ILE A 119 -9.57 4.34 2.73
CA ILE A 119 -9.51 2.88 2.74
C ILE A 119 -8.04 2.48 2.89
N VAL A 120 -7.74 1.59 3.83
CA VAL A 120 -6.40 0.98 3.94
C VAL A 120 -6.23 0.01 2.79
N GLY A 121 -5.30 0.29 1.87
CA GLY A 121 -4.98 -0.58 0.74
C GLY A 121 -3.69 -1.37 0.97
N TYR A 122 -3.77 -2.70 0.95
CA TYR A 122 -2.60 -3.56 1.08
C TYR A 122 -1.95 -3.84 -0.27
N ALA A 123 -0.65 -3.59 -0.39
CA ALA A 123 0.11 -3.86 -1.61
C ALA A 123 0.39 -5.37 -1.77
N VAL A 124 -0.33 -6.03 -2.70
CA VAL A 124 -0.29 -7.49 -2.86
C VAL A 124 1.12 -8.02 -3.18
N LYS A 125 1.92 -7.22 -3.90
CA LYS A 125 3.34 -7.50 -4.20
C LYS A 125 4.23 -7.75 -2.96
N ALA A 126 3.84 -7.27 -1.77
CA ALA A 126 4.65 -7.42 -0.56
C ALA A 126 4.63 -8.84 0.01
N ASN A 127 3.46 -9.50 -0.07
CA ASN A 127 3.27 -10.92 0.21
C ASN A 127 1.91 -11.32 -0.37
N ASN A 128 1.91 -12.23 -1.34
CA ASN A 128 0.76 -12.70 -2.09
C ASN A 128 0.16 -14.03 -1.55
N ASN A 129 0.53 -14.44 -0.35
CA ASN A 129 0.04 -15.65 0.29
C ASN A 129 -1.47 -15.55 0.60
N LEU A 130 -2.29 -16.44 0.00
CA LEU A 130 -3.76 -16.41 0.04
C LEU A 130 -4.34 -16.35 1.47
N PRO A 131 -3.93 -17.20 2.44
CA PRO A 131 -4.25 -17.04 3.86
C PRO A 131 -4.07 -15.62 4.44
N VAL A 132 -2.92 -14.96 4.19
CA VAL A 132 -2.63 -13.61 4.70
C VAL A 132 -3.60 -12.59 4.09
N LEU A 133 -3.81 -12.70 2.78
CA LEU A 133 -4.74 -11.87 2.02
C LEU A 133 -6.20 -12.04 2.47
N ARG A 134 -6.63 -13.27 2.78
CA ARG A 134 -7.97 -13.55 3.33
C ARG A 134 -8.18 -12.88 4.69
N VAL A 135 -7.18 -12.93 5.59
CA VAL A 135 -7.24 -12.23 6.88
C VAL A 135 -7.36 -10.72 6.69
N LEU A 136 -6.61 -10.12 5.76
CA LEU A 136 -6.72 -8.68 5.46
C LEU A 136 -8.08 -8.31 4.87
N ARG A 137 -8.61 -9.14 3.96
CA ARG A 137 -9.96 -8.98 3.37
C ARG A 137 -11.07 -9.04 4.43
N GLU A 138 -10.94 -9.93 5.42
CA GLU A 138 -11.86 -10.04 6.57
C GLU A 138 -11.88 -8.79 7.45
N LEU A 139 -10.80 -8.00 7.46
CA LEU A 139 -10.72 -6.71 8.18
C LEU A 139 -11.27 -5.52 7.37
N GLY A 140 -11.77 -5.76 6.15
CA GLY A 140 -12.24 -4.70 5.24
C GLY A 140 -11.12 -3.93 4.54
N CYS A 141 -9.90 -4.48 4.49
CA CYS A 141 -8.79 -3.94 3.72
C CYS A 141 -9.12 -3.91 2.22
N GLY A 142 -8.69 -2.87 1.51
CA GLY A 142 -8.59 -2.87 0.05
C GLY A 142 -7.29 -3.51 -0.43
N ALA A 143 -7.14 -3.68 -1.73
CA ALA A 143 -5.93 -4.21 -2.34
C ALA A 143 -5.31 -3.20 -3.32
N VAL A 144 -3.99 -3.08 -3.32
CA VAL A 144 -3.22 -2.30 -4.31
C VAL A 144 -2.47 -3.27 -5.21
N LEU A 145 -2.69 -3.11 -6.52
CA LEU A 145 -2.34 -4.09 -7.55
C LEU A 145 -1.46 -3.43 -8.63
N VAL A 146 -0.41 -4.12 -9.04
CA VAL A 146 0.52 -3.69 -10.11
C VAL A 146 0.57 -4.67 -11.29
N SER A 147 -0.20 -5.76 -11.26
CA SER A 147 -0.33 -6.68 -12.40
C SER A 147 -1.70 -7.38 -12.47
N GLY A 148 -2.05 -7.86 -13.67
CA GLY A 148 -3.27 -8.65 -13.87
C GLY A 148 -3.27 -10.00 -13.12
N ASN A 149 -2.10 -10.56 -12.78
CA ASN A 149 -2.01 -11.76 -11.96
C ASN A 149 -2.31 -11.47 -10.49
N GLU A 150 -1.89 -10.30 -9.97
CA GLU A 150 -2.30 -9.85 -8.64
C GLU A 150 -3.80 -9.59 -8.56
N LEU A 151 -4.41 -9.02 -9.62
CA LEU A 151 -5.87 -8.86 -9.69
C LEU A 151 -6.60 -10.21 -9.60
N ARG A 152 -6.19 -11.20 -10.40
CA ARG A 152 -6.75 -12.57 -10.32
C ARG A 152 -6.64 -13.16 -8.92
N LEU A 153 -5.49 -12.96 -8.26
CA LEU A 153 -5.22 -13.49 -6.93
C LEU A 153 -6.02 -12.75 -5.83
N ALA A 154 -6.21 -11.43 -5.97
CA ALA A 154 -7.07 -10.64 -5.08
C ALA A 154 -8.55 -11.05 -5.21
N LEU A 155 -9.03 -11.28 -6.44
CA LEU A 155 -10.37 -11.83 -6.69
C LEU A 155 -10.52 -13.23 -6.07
N GLN A 156 -9.51 -14.09 -6.19
CA GLN A 156 -9.48 -15.42 -5.56
C GLN A 156 -9.44 -15.38 -4.01
N ALA A 157 -8.86 -14.32 -3.42
CA ALA A 157 -8.90 -14.07 -1.98
C ALA A 157 -10.23 -13.44 -1.50
N GLY A 158 -11.12 -13.08 -2.42
CA GLY A 158 -12.44 -12.50 -2.15
C GLY A 158 -12.45 -10.99 -1.90
N PHE A 159 -11.47 -10.24 -2.42
CA PHE A 159 -11.51 -8.77 -2.34
C PHE A 159 -12.60 -8.20 -3.26
N ASP A 160 -13.29 -7.19 -2.77
CA ASP A 160 -14.24 -6.36 -3.52
C ASP A 160 -13.50 -5.58 -4.63
N PRO A 161 -13.84 -5.76 -5.92
CA PRO A 161 -13.24 -5.02 -7.02
C PRO A 161 -13.32 -3.49 -6.86
N ALA A 162 -14.37 -2.97 -6.21
CA ALA A 162 -14.51 -1.53 -5.95
C ALA A 162 -13.50 -1.00 -4.92
N ARG A 163 -12.78 -1.89 -4.23
CA ARG A 163 -11.70 -1.59 -3.26
C ARG A 163 -10.32 -2.02 -3.74
N CYS A 164 -10.20 -2.40 -5.03
CA CYS A 164 -8.95 -2.77 -5.67
C CYS A 164 -8.40 -1.59 -6.49
N GLY A 165 -7.34 -0.94 -6.00
CA GLY A 165 -6.67 0.13 -6.72
C GLY A 165 -5.57 -0.41 -7.64
N SER A 166 -5.70 -0.16 -8.94
CA SER A 166 -4.60 -0.33 -9.91
C SER A 166 -3.78 0.95 -10.01
N CYS A 167 -2.45 0.84 -10.00
CA CYS A 167 -1.59 1.94 -10.43
C CYS A 167 -1.61 2.05 -11.96
N SER A 168 -2.42 2.98 -12.49
CA SER A 168 -2.47 3.38 -13.91
C SER A 168 -1.52 4.55 -14.18
#